data_AF-A0A7Z0LMN3-F1
#
_entry.id   AF-A0A7Z0LMN3-F1
#
_cell.length_a   1.000
_cell.length_b   1.000
_cell.length_c   1.000
_cell.angle_alpha   90.00
_cell.angle_beta   90.00
_cell.angle_gamma   90.00
#
_symmetry.space_group_name_H-M   'P 1'
#
loop_
_entity.id
_entity.type
_entity.pdbx_description
1 polymer ?
#
loop_
_entity_poly.entity_id
_entity_poly.type
_entity_poly.pdbx_seq_one_letter_code
_entity_poly.pdbx_strand_id
1 'polypeptide(L)'
;MFVRSYRLAWLRGFVDGERGNKHQTLKGVPGFRYTSGWIEGHAKRQGYAYGLSDVTQEELDSAREKAPSQEAHAWDNMTWTF
;
A
#
# COMPACT_ATOMS: atom_id res chain seq x y z
N MET A 1 18.01 3.71 11.90
CA MET A 1 17.66 4.26 10.57
C MET A 1 17.24 3.16 9.58
N PHE A 2 18.00 2.05 9.48
CA PHE A 2 17.73 0.91 8.56
C PHE A 2 16.42 0.15 8.82
N VAL A 3 16.05 -0.10 10.08
CA VAL A 3 14.80 -0.80 10.43
C VAL A 3 13.56 -0.02 9.97
N ARG A 4 13.60 1.31 10.08
CA ARG A 4 12.49 2.20 9.68
C ARG A 4 12.26 2.20 8.17
N SER A 5 13.32 2.24 7.36
CA SER A 5 13.18 2.21 5.90
C SER A 5 12.65 0.87 5.40
N TYR A 6 13.03 -0.24 6.04
CA TYR A 6 12.51 -1.57 5.74
C TYR A 6 11.02 -1.70 6.09
N ARG A 7 10.62 -1.15 7.23
CA ARG A 7 9.23 -1.08 7.69
C ARG A 7 8.36 -0.27 6.74
N LEU A 8 8.81 0.92 6.36
CA LEU A 8 8.11 1.77 5.40
C LEU A 8 8.03 1.13 4.00
N ALA A 9 9.07 0.42 3.57
CA ALA A 9 9.06 -0.31 2.31
C ALA A 9 7.99 -1.40 2.29
N TRP A 10 7.89 -2.19 3.38
CA TRP A 10 6.87 -3.21 3.53
C TRP A 10 5.47 -2.59 3.53
N LEU A 11 5.23 -1.52 4.31
CA LEU A 11 3.92 -0.85 4.36
C LEU A 11 3.49 -0.34 2.98
N ARG A 12 4.40 0.29 2.24
CA ARG A 12 4.13 0.76 0.89
C ARG A 12 3.77 -0.40 -0.04
N GLY A 13 4.57 -1.46 -0.02
CA GLY A 13 4.30 -2.67 -0.80
C GLY A 13 2.93 -3.24 -0.49
N PHE A 14 2.60 -3.40 0.80
CA PHE A 14 1.31 -3.93 1.24
C PHE A 14 0.13 -3.13 0.72
N VAL A 15 0.16 -1.80 0.87
CA VAL A 15 -0.92 -0.94 0.40
C VAL A 15 -1.05 -1.01 -1.12
N ASP A 16 0.07 -1.05 -1.85
CA ASP A 16 0.06 -1.19 -3.31
C ASP A 16 -0.54 -2.54 -3.75
N GLY A 17 -0.17 -3.64 -3.10
CA GLY A 17 -0.72 -4.98 -3.37
C GLY A 17 -2.22 -5.08 -3.03
N GLU A 18 -2.62 -4.51 -1.89
CA GLU A 18 -4.00 -4.47 -1.42
C GLU A 18 -4.91 -3.71 -2.39
N ARG A 19 -4.42 -2.58 -2.94
CA ARG A 19 -5.16 -1.77 -3.92
C ARG A 19 -5.14 -2.34 -5.34
N GLY A 20 -4.28 -3.31 -5.61
CA GLY A 20 -4.15 -3.89 -6.95
C GLY A 20 -3.21 -3.17 -7.89
N ASN A 21 -2.33 -2.32 -7.36
CA ASN A 21 -1.26 -1.72 -8.14
C ASN A 21 -0.33 -2.80 -8.68
N LYS A 22 0.17 -2.61 -9.90
CA LYS A 22 1.20 -3.49 -10.46
C LYS A 22 2.45 -3.43 -9.58
N HIS A 23 3.07 -4.59 -9.32
CA HIS A 23 4.36 -4.63 -8.66
C HIS A 23 5.39 -3.84 -9.47
N GLN A 24 6.25 -3.07 -8.80
CA GLN A 24 7.28 -2.23 -9.42
C GLN A 24 8.54 -2.19 -8.56
N THR A 25 9.69 -2.10 -9.21
CA THR A 25 10.97 -1.85 -8.53
C THR A 25 11.16 -0.36 -8.32
N LEU A 26 11.17 0.07 -7.06
CA LEU A 26 11.30 1.49 -6.69
C LEU A 26 12.73 1.83 -6.29
N LYS A 27 13.35 2.81 -6.96
CA LYS A 27 14.70 3.29 -6.62
C LYS A 27 14.71 3.91 -5.22
N GLY A 28 15.69 3.52 -4.39
CA GLY A 28 15.82 4.01 -3.01
C GLY A 28 14.88 3.35 -1.99
N VAL A 29 14.07 2.38 -2.42
CA VAL A 29 13.23 1.57 -1.53
C VAL A 29 13.86 0.17 -1.38
N PRO A 30 13.97 -0.37 -0.16
CA PRO A 30 14.35 -1.77 0.07
C PRO A 30 13.46 -2.75 -0.71
N GLY A 31 13.93 -3.21 -1.87
CA GLY A 31 13.13 -3.96 -2.84
C GLY A 31 12.60 -5.30 -2.32
N PHE A 32 13.39 -6.00 -1.50
CA PHE A 32 12.94 -7.24 -0.85
C PHE A 32 11.73 -6.99 0.04
N ARG A 33 11.80 -5.99 0.95
CA ARG A 33 10.71 -5.69 1.88
C ARG A 33 9.47 -5.15 1.17
N TYR A 34 9.65 -4.30 0.16
CA TYR A 34 8.54 -3.84 -0.68
C TYR A 34 7.84 -5.02 -1.35
N THR A 35 8.60 -5.94 -1.96
CA THR A 35 8.03 -7.11 -2.63
C THR A 35 7.28 -8.01 -1.67
N SER A 36 7.84 -8.28 -0.48
CA SER A 36 7.16 -9.06 0.56
C SER A 36 5.83 -8.43 0.94
N GLY A 37 5.82 -7.12 1.24
CA GLY A 37 4.59 -6.40 1.56
C GLY A 37 3.57 -6.49 0.42
N TRP A 38 4.00 -6.29 -0.83
CA TRP A 38 3.12 -6.35 -2.00
C TRP A 38 2.47 -7.72 -2.18
N ILE A 39 3.22 -8.81 -2.00
CA ILE A 39 2.66 -10.18 -2.07
C ILE A 39 1.61 -10.37 -0.99
N GLU A 40 1.87 -9.92 0.24
CA GLU A 40 0.94 -10.05 1.38
C GLU A 40 -0.34 -9.21 1.17
N GLY A 41 -0.20 -7.97 0.69
CA GLY A 41 -1.33 -7.12 0.32
C GLY A 41 -2.16 -7.69 -0.83
N HIS A 42 -1.49 -8.26 -1.85
CA HIS A 42 -2.17 -8.93 -2.96
C HIS A 42 -2.89 -10.20 -2.48
N ALA A 43 -2.28 -10.99 -1.60
CA ALA A 43 -2.92 -12.15 -0.98
C ALA A 43 -4.18 -11.73 -0.22
N LYS A 44 -4.12 -10.66 0.58
CA LYS A 44 -5.29 -10.08 1.25
C LYS A 44 -6.39 -9.72 0.25
N ARG A 45 -6.06 -9.03 -0.83
CA ARG A 45 -7.02 -8.61 -1.87
C ARG A 45 -7.76 -9.80 -2.48
N GLN A 46 -7.07 -10.93 -2.66
CA GLN A 46 -7.62 -12.16 -3.22
C GLN A 46 -8.37 -13.02 -2.18
N GLY A 47 -8.47 -12.58 -0.91
CA GLY A 47 -9.13 -13.32 0.16
C GLY A 47 -8.30 -14.46 0.75
N TYR A 48 -6.99 -14.51 0.47
CA TYR A 48 -6.08 -15.46 1.11
C TYR A 48 -5.62 -14.97 2.48
N ALA A 49 -5.15 -15.91 3.30
CA ALA A 49 -4.49 -15.59 4.56
C ALA A 49 -3.22 -14.74 4.30
N TYR A 50 -2.99 -13.75 5.15
CA TYR A 50 -1.84 -12.85 5.11
C TYR A 50 -1.38 -12.52 6.52
N GLY A 51 -0.12 -12.09 6.65
CA GLY A 51 0.46 -11.62 7.90
C GLY A 51 0.60 -10.09 7.92
N LEU A 52 0.79 -9.53 9.10
CA LEU A 52 1.16 -8.11 9.27
C LEU A 52 2.66 -7.93 9.52
N SER A 53 3.49 -8.96 9.25
CA SER A 53 4.92 -8.99 9.62
C SER A 53 5.17 -8.34 10.98
N ASP A 54 6.01 -7.30 11.04
CA ASP A 54 6.41 -6.61 12.26
C ASP A 54 5.66 -5.27 12.43
N VAL A 55 4.61 -5.00 11.64
CA VAL A 55 3.88 -3.72 11.63
C VAL A 55 2.56 -3.80 12.39
N THR A 56 2.16 -2.67 12.97
CA THR A 56 0.88 -2.54 13.67
C THR A 56 -0.25 -2.19 12.71
N GLN A 57 -1.49 -2.45 13.12
CA GLN A 57 -2.68 -2.07 12.35
C GLN A 57 -2.76 -0.54 12.17
N GLU A 58 -2.40 0.23 13.20
CA GLU A 58 -2.40 1.70 13.15
C GLU A 58 -1.40 2.26 12.12
N GLU A 59 -0.22 1.64 12.01
CA GLU A 59 0.77 1.99 10.99
C GLU A 59 0.26 1.71 9.57
N LEU A 60 -0.49 0.61 9.42
CA LEU A 60 -1.11 0.24 8.15
C LEU A 60 -2.22 1.21 7.74
N ASP A 61 -3.08 1.58 8.68
CA ASP A 61 -4.17 2.52 8.45
C ASP A 61 -3.63 3.91 8.11
N SER A 62 -2.60 4.37 8.85
CA SER A 62 -1.88 5.60 8.53
C SER A 62 -1.23 5.56 7.14
N ALA A 63 -0.75 4.40 6.70
CA ALA A 63 -0.16 4.24 5.36
C ALA A 63 -1.24 4.28 4.26
N ARG A 64 -2.43 3.74 4.52
CA ARG A 64 -3.58 3.83 3.61
C ARG A 64 -4.04 5.27 3.43
N GLU A 65 -4.14 6.04 4.50
CA GLU A 65 -4.55 7.45 4.44
C GLU A 65 -3.55 8.31 3.66
N LYS A 66 -2.25 8.03 3.81
CA LYS A 66 -1.17 8.77 3.12
C LYS A 66 -1.00 8.36 1.66
N ALA A 67 -1.38 7.13 1.30
CA ALA A 67 -1.32 6.66 -0.06
C ALA A 67 -2.48 7.29 -0.84
N PRO A 68 -2.23 8.08 -1.91
CA PRO A 68 -3.30 8.75 -2.64
C PRO A 68 -4.34 7.73 -3.09
N SER A 69 -5.61 7.96 -2.77
CA SER A 69 -6.70 7.10 -3.24
C SER A 69 -6.64 7.07 -4.77
N GLN A 70 -6.48 5.89 -5.33
CA GLN A 70 -6.63 5.71 -6.76
C GLN A 70 -8.12 5.89 -7.03
N GLU A 71 -8.45 6.92 -7.80
CA GLU A 71 -9.80 7.44 -8.10
C GLU A 71 -10.35 8.46 -7.09
N ALA A 72 -9.79 9.66 -7.09
CA ALA A 72 -10.63 10.85 -7.10
C ALA A 72 -10.71 11.27 -8.57
N HIS A 73 -11.77 10.86 -9.28
CA HIS A 73 -11.93 11.36 -10.64
C HIS A 73 -12.28 12.84 -10.57
N ALA A 74 -11.74 13.64 -11.50
CA ALA A 74 -11.98 15.09 -11.50
C ALA A 74 -13.47 15.46 -11.61
N TRP A 75 -14.32 14.54 -12.10
CA TRP A 75 -15.76 14.71 -12.19
C TRP A 75 -16.54 14.32 -10.92
N ASP A 76 -15.91 13.69 -9.93
CA ASP A 76 -16.57 13.39 -8.64
C ASP A 76 -16.89 14.67 -7.84
N ASN A 77 -16.27 15.80 -8.21
CA ASN A 77 -16.52 17.13 -7.64
C ASN A 77 -17.38 18.03 -8.55
N MET A 78 -17.95 17.51 -9.64
CA MET A 78 -18.85 18.28 -10.49
C MET A 78 -20.26 18.22 -9.92
N THR A 79 -20.65 19.26 -9.18
CA THR A 79 -22.07 19.53 -8.89
C THR A 79 -22.78 19.81 -10.21
N TRP A 80 -23.54 18.84 -10.72
CA TRP A 80 -24.48 19.06 -11.81
C TRP A 80 -25.63 19.92 -11.28
N THR A 81 -25.51 21.23 -11.43
CA THR A 81 -26.67 22.13 -11.30
C THR A 81 -27.57 21.90 -12.51
N PHE A 82 -28.67 21.18 -12.30
CA PHE A 82 -29.84 21.18 -13.18
C PHE A 82 -30.65 22.46 -13.00
#